data_AF-A0A0Q1E3L4-F1
#
_entry.id   AF-A0A0Q1E3L4-F1
#
_cell.length_a   1.000
_cell.length_b   1.000
_cell.length_c   1.000
_cell.angle_alpha   90.00
_cell.angle_beta   90.00
_cell.angle_gamma   90.00
#
_symmetry.space_group_name_H-M   'P 1'
#
loop_
_entity.id
_entity.type
_entity.pdbx_description
1 polymer ?
#
loop_
_entity_poly.entity_id
_entity_poly.type
_entity_poly.pdbx_seq_one_letter_code
_entity_poly.pdbx_strand_id
1 'polypeptide(L)'
;MGWAAAIAGFRRHLVAELDRSPETVRAYVADLASLRAHAEREGRPELADLDLTVLRSWLAAMRAAGAAPATRARRASLARVFSAYAVRRGFLATDVAARLVGARAIRQVPQVLTAAAARQLLDAVSGPGQAPGDQSAEQVRHFTGARPGRDDDAAVRRALGLRDALMFELLYGSGVRVSELCGLDLGDIDDERRLLRVRGKGGRERSVPFGVPAARALRAWRTSGRPLLAVPRSGSALMLGQLGGRLDPRTVRRVLARCVELGIVPTGLTPHGLRHSAATHMLEGGADLRSVQEFLGHANLATTQIYTHVTPERLRAAFDQAHPRA
;
A
#
# COMPACT_ATOMS: atom_id res chain seq x y z
N MET A 1 -17.54 -30.61 12.06
CA MET A 1 -16.83 -29.40 12.57
C MET A 1 -17.42 -28.16 11.89
N GLY A 2 -17.81 -27.13 12.64
CA GLY A 2 -18.68 -26.06 12.13
C GLY A 2 -17.98 -24.80 11.58
N TRP A 3 -18.77 -23.95 10.91
CA TRP A 3 -18.37 -22.65 10.35
C TRP A 3 -17.59 -21.76 11.32
N ALA A 4 -18.01 -21.68 12.59
CA ALA A 4 -17.37 -20.81 13.58
C ALA A 4 -15.89 -21.16 13.81
N ALA A 5 -15.58 -22.46 13.94
CA ALA A 5 -14.21 -22.93 14.12
C ALA A 5 -13.36 -22.69 12.86
N ALA A 6 -13.94 -22.95 11.68
CA ALA A 6 -13.27 -22.70 10.40
C ALA A 6 -12.95 -21.21 10.19
N ILE A 7 -13.90 -20.32 10.46
CA ILE A 7 -13.72 -18.85 10.34
C ILE A 7 -12.69 -18.35 11.36
N ALA A 8 -12.75 -18.80 12.61
CA ALA A 8 -11.79 -18.41 13.64
C ALA A 8 -10.36 -18.86 13.30
N GLY A 9 -10.20 -20.11 12.81
CA GLY A 9 -8.94 -20.62 12.33
C GLY A 9 -8.44 -19.89 11.08
N PHE A 10 -9.34 -19.62 10.13
CA PHE A 10 -9.01 -18.88 8.91
C PHE A 10 -8.58 -17.45 9.21
N ARG A 11 -9.22 -16.78 10.19
CA ARG A 11 -8.78 -15.47 10.68
C ARG A 11 -7.33 -15.52 11.18
N ARG A 12 -6.97 -16.54 11.97
CA ARG A 12 -5.58 -16.73 12.44
C ARG A 12 -4.64 -16.99 11.26
N HIS A 13 -5.01 -17.86 10.32
CA HIS A 13 -4.24 -18.15 9.11
C HIS A 13 -3.99 -16.90 8.26
N LEU A 14 -5.02 -16.05 8.06
CA LEU A 14 -4.90 -14.78 7.34
C LEU A 14 -3.93 -13.82 8.02
N VAL A 15 -3.91 -13.79 9.35
CA VAL A 15 -3.04 -12.91 10.11
C VAL A 15 -1.61 -13.45 10.18
N ALA A 16 -1.43 -14.72 10.51
CA ALA A 16 -0.16 -15.34 10.84
C ALA A 16 0.62 -15.83 9.61
N GLU A 17 -0.06 -16.39 8.61
CA GLU A 17 0.60 -17.04 7.46
C GLU A 17 0.53 -16.18 6.20
N LEU A 18 -0.61 -15.52 5.94
CA LEU A 18 -0.84 -14.73 4.72
C LEU A 18 -0.63 -13.22 4.89
N ASP A 19 -0.22 -12.83 6.09
CA ASP A 19 0.08 -11.46 6.47
C ASP A 19 -0.95 -10.40 6.00
N ARG A 20 -2.26 -10.70 6.07
CA ARG A 20 -3.33 -9.80 5.60
C ARG A 20 -3.64 -8.66 6.57
N SER A 21 -3.88 -7.45 6.06
CA SER A 21 -4.20 -6.26 6.88
C SER A 21 -5.45 -6.48 7.76
N PRO A 22 -5.57 -5.80 8.92
CA PRO A 22 -6.75 -5.91 9.78
C PRO A 22 -8.05 -5.61 9.04
N GLU A 23 -8.03 -4.65 8.13
CA GLU A 23 -9.18 -4.30 7.29
C GLU A 23 -9.56 -5.43 6.32
N THR A 24 -8.57 -6.02 5.66
CA THR A 24 -8.79 -7.19 4.79
C THR A 24 -9.36 -8.37 5.57
N VAL A 25 -8.84 -8.62 6.77
CA VAL A 25 -9.31 -9.69 7.65
C VAL A 25 -10.77 -9.45 8.07
N ARG A 26 -11.12 -8.23 8.51
CA ARG A 26 -12.51 -7.85 8.82
C ARG A 26 -13.44 -8.09 7.63
N ALA A 27 -13.04 -7.61 6.46
CA ALA A 27 -13.83 -7.73 5.24
C ALA A 27 -14.03 -9.20 4.81
N TYR A 28 -13.01 -10.05 4.98
CA TYR A 28 -13.10 -11.49 4.68
C TYR A 28 -13.99 -12.23 5.68
N VAL A 29 -13.91 -11.91 6.97
CA VAL A 29 -14.78 -12.51 7.99
C VAL A 29 -16.24 -12.13 7.74
N ALA A 30 -16.52 -10.86 7.45
CA ALA A 30 -17.87 -10.39 7.13
C ALA A 30 -18.45 -11.07 5.87
N ASP A 31 -17.62 -11.28 4.85
CA ASP A 31 -18.03 -12.00 3.66
C ASP A 31 -18.26 -13.50 3.90
N LEU A 32 -17.47 -14.15 4.76
CA LEU A 32 -17.72 -15.56 5.14
C LEU A 32 -19.02 -15.70 5.92
N ALA A 33 -19.37 -14.73 6.76
CA ALA A 33 -20.70 -14.68 7.39
C ALA A 33 -21.81 -14.55 6.34
N SER A 34 -21.61 -13.72 5.32
CA SER A 34 -22.55 -13.59 4.19
C SER A 34 -22.67 -14.87 3.36
N LEU A 35 -21.58 -15.62 3.16
CA LEU A 35 -21.60 -16.91 2.48
C LEU A 35 -22.35 -17.95 3.32
N ARG A 36 -22.07 -18.04 4.61
CA ARG A 36 -22.77 -18.94 5.54
C ARG A 36 -24.28 -18.69 5.52
N ALA A 37 -24.71 -17.44 5.65
CA ALA A 37 -26.13 -17.07 5.60
C ALA A 37 -26.78 -17.36 4.23
N HIS A 38 -26.00 -17.47 3.17
CA HIS A 38 -26.51 -17.93 1.88
C HIS A 38 -26.62 -19.45 1.82
N ALA A 39 -25.60 -20.17 2.29
CA ALA A 39 -25.61 -21.63 2.36
C ALA A 39 -26.78 -22.14 3.22
N GLU A 40 -27.06 -21.48 4.35
CA GLU A 40 -28.23 -21.76 5.19
C GLU A 40 -29.56 -21.60 4.43
N ARG A 41 -29.71 -20.57 3.58
CA ARG A 41 -30.90 -20.37 2.74
C ARG A 41 -31.03 -21.39 1.61
N GLU A 42 -29.92 -21.91 1.10
CA GLU A 42 -29.88 -22.96 0.08
C GLU A 42 -30.04 -24.38 0.70
N GLY A 43 -30.33 -24.49 2.00
CA GLY A 43 -30.49 -25.78 2.68
C GLY A 43 -29.17 -26.53 2.93
N ARG A 44 -28.04 -25.82 2.93
CA ARG A 44 -26.68 -26.34 3.15
C ARG A 44 -26.04 -25.67 4.38
N PRO A 45 -26.60 -25.85 5.59
CA PRO A 45 -26.19 -25.08 6.77
C PRO A 45 -24.80 -25.48 7.28
N GLU A 46 -24.37 -26.72 7.03
CA GLU A 46 -23.06 -27.19 7.46
C GLU A 46 -21.96 -26.80 6.47
N LEU A 47 -20.76 -26.55 6.99
CA LEU A 47 -19.61 -26.23 6.14
C LEU A 47 -19.24 -27.44 5.25
N ALA A 48 -19.44 -28.66 5.74
CA ALA A 48 -19.16 -29.88 4.98
C ALA A 48 -20.04 -30.02 3.74
N ASP A 49 -21.22 -29.40 3.75
CA ASP A 49 -22.19 -29.42 2.65
C ASP A 49 -21.94 -28.33 1.61
N LEU A 50 -20.94 -27.47 1.84
CA LEU A 50 -20.61 -26.39 0.91
C LEU A 50 -20.13 -27.01 -0.41
N ASP A 51 -20.81 -26.69 -1.50
CA ASP A 51 -20.46 -27.14 -2.85
C ASP A 51 -20.28 -25.97 -3.83
N LEU A 52 -19.90 -26.29 -5.07
CA LEU A 52 -19.72 -25.30 -6.12
C LEU A 52 -21.02 -24.57 -6.49
N THR A 53 -22.18 -25.22 -6.31
CA THR A 53 -23.50 -24.65 -6.63
C THR A 53 -23.80 -23.50 -5.68
N VAL A 54 -23.63 -23.70 -4.37
CA VAL A 54 -23.81 -22.67 -3.33
C VAL A 54 -22.88 -21.47 -3.57
N LEU A 55 -21.63 -21.73 -3.96
CA LEU A 55 -20.68 -20.65 -4.26
C LEU A 55 -21.09 -19.83 -5.49
N ARG A 56 -21.62 -20.49 -6.53
CA ARG A 56 -22.10 -19.83 -7.74
C ARG A 56 -23.37 -19.02 -7.49
N SER A 57 -24.35 -19.59 -6.79
CA SER A 57 -25.60 -18.90 -6.44
C SER A 57 -25.32 -17.71 -5.52
N TRP A 58 -24.39 -17.81 -4.57
CA TRP A 58 -23.99 -16.71 -3.70
C TRP A 58 -23.46 -15.51 -4.51
N LEU A 59 -22.53 -15.77 -5.44
CA LEU A 59 -21.94 -14.75 -6.30
C LEU A 59 -22.96 -14.18 -7.30
N ALA A 60 -23.89 -15.01 -7.80
CA ALA A 60 -24.96 -14.59 -8.69
C ALA A 60 -25.98 -13.69 -7.98
N ALA A 61 -26.38 -14.03 -6.76
CA ALA A 61 -27.30 -13.22 -5.94
C ALA A 61 -26.77 -11.79 -5.73
N MET A 62 -25.44 -11.64 -5.58
CA MET A 62 -24.82 -10.32 -5.50
C MET A 62 -24.83 -9.54 -6.81
N ARG A 63 -24.76 -10.23 -7.96
CA ARG A 63 -24.92 -9.58 -9.25
C ARG A 63 -26.33 -9.03 -9.40
N ALA A 64 -27.34 -9.80 -9.01
CA ALA A 64 -28.74 -9.36 -9.01
C ALA A 64 -28.99 -8.19 -8.04
N ALA A 65 -28.32 -8.18 -6.88
CA ALA A 65 -28.41 -7.10 -5.90
C ALA A 65 -27.56 -5.85 -6.22
N GLY A 66 -27.00 -5.73 -7.43
CA GLY A 66 -26.25 -4.54 -7.85
C GLY A 66 -24.89 -4.34 -7.17
N ALA A 67 -24.29 -5.39 -6.60
CA ALA A 67 -23.01 -5.25 -5.90
C ALA A 67 -21.88 -4.75 -6.83
N ALA A 68 -21.07 -3.81 -6.32
CA ALA A 68 -19.95 -3.23 -7.05
C ALA A 68 -18.96 -4.30 -7.58
N PRO A 69 -18.36 -4.11 -8.76
CA PRO A 69 -17.42 -5.09 -9.36
C PRO A 69 -16.28 -5.51 -8.43
N ALA A 70 -15.71 -4.56 -7.67
CA ALA A 70 -14.65 -4.81 -6.71
C ALA A 70 -15.09 -5.75 -5.56
N THR A 71 -16.33 -5.61 -5.08
CA THR A 71 -16.90 -6.49 -4.04
C THR A 71 -17.05 -7.92 -4.54
N ARG A 72 -17.54 -8.09 -5.78
CA ARG A 72 -17.70 -9.43 -6.40
C ARG A 72 -16.35 -10.12 -6.61
N ALA A 73 -15.36 -9.40 -7.13
CA ALA A 73 -14.00 -9.92 -7.33
C ALA A 73 -13.33 -10.33 -6.02
N ARG A 74 -13.52 -9.52 -4.96
CA ARG A 74 -13.01 -9.81 -3.61
C ARG A 74 -13.64 -11.07 -3.03
N ARG A 75 -14.96 -11.23 -3.12
CA ARG A 75 -15.69 -12.41 -2.62
C ARG A 75 -15.39 -13.69 -3.39
N ALA A 76 -15.24 -13.61 -4.71
CA ALA A 76 -14.76 -14.74 -5.51
C ALA A 76 -13.32 -15.15 -5.15
N SER A 77 -12.47 -14.18 -4.82
CA SER A 77 -11.10 -14.46 -4.34
C SER A 77 -11.11 -15.08 -2.94
N LEU A 78 -11.95 -14.58 -2.05
CA LEU A 78 -12.16 -15.17 -0.72
C LEU A 78 -12.61 -16.63 -0.81
N ALA A 79 -13.61 -16.94 -1.63
CA ALA A 79 -14.14 -18.30 -1.79
C ALA A 79 -13.03 -19.30 -2.13
N ARG A 80 -12.14 -18.93 -3.07
CA ARG A 80 -10.98 -19.74 -3.46
C ARG A 80 -9.99 -19.96 -2.32
N VAL A 81 -9.59 -18.88 -1.65
CA VAL A 81 -8.60 -18.97 -0.55
C VAL A 81 -9.17 -19.74 0.64
N PHE A 82 -10.44 -19.53 0.97
CA PHE A 82 -11.12 -20.20 2.08
C PHE A 82 -11.35 -21.68 1.82
N SER A 83 -11.84 -22.05 0.63
CA SER A 83 -12.07 -23.46 0.25
C SER A 83 -10.77 -24.26 0.30
N ALA A 84 -9.68 -23.75 -0.30
CA ALA A 84 -8.37 -24.39 -0.23
C ALA A 84 -7.85 -24.52 1.22
N TYR A 85 -8.08 -23.52 2.07
CA TYR A 85 -7.75 -23.59 3.50
C TYR A 85 -8.60 -24.64 4.23
N ALA A 86 -9.91 -24.68 3.96
CA ALA A 86 -10.84 -25.59 4.60
C ALA A 86 -10.50 -27.05 4.31
N VAL A 87 -10.05 -27.36 3.09
CA VAL A 87 -9.52 -28.70 2.75
C VAL A 87 -8.27 -29.03 3.55
N ARG A 88 -7.26 -28.14 3.54
CA ARG A 88 -5.99 -28.37 4.28
C ARG A 88 -6.18 -28.58 5.79
N ARG A 89 -7.27 -28.06 6.35
CA ARG A 89 -7.60 -28.18 7.78
C ARG A 89 -8.69 -29.21 8.07
N GLY A 90 -9.10 -30.00 7.08
CA GLY A 90 -10.08 -31.09 7.24
C GLY A 90 -11.53 -30.66 7.43
N PHE A 91 -11.87 -29.40 7.13
CA PHE A 91 -13.26 -28.92 7.17
C PHE A 91 -14.05 -29.27 5.90
N LEU A 92 -13.36 -29.45 4.77
CA LEU A 92 -13.92 -29.88 3.49
C LEU A 92 -13.15 -31.09 2.97
N ALA A 93 -13.85 -32.00 2.31
CA ALA A 93 -13.22 -33.15 1.65
C ALA A 93 -12.46 -32.74 0.38
N THR A 94 -12.98 -31.76 -0.38
CA THR A 94 -12.45 -31.31 -1.67
C THR A 94 -12.50 -29.79 -1.80
N ASP A 95 -11.61 -29.21 -2.61
CA ASP A 95 -11.62 -27.78 -2.91
C ASP A 95 -12.73 -27.45 -3.91
N VAL A 96 -13.90 -27.10 -3.39
CA VAL A 96 -15.11 -26.78 -4.16
C VAL A 96 -14.99 -25.49 -4.96
N ALA A 97 -14.08 -24.60 -4.57
CA ALA A 97 -13.84 -23.33 -5.25
C ALA A 97 -12.77 -23.43 -6.35
N ALA A 98 -12.09 -24.58 -6.51
CA ALA A 98 -11.08 -24.76 -7.56
C ALA A 98 -11.63 -24.48 -8.97
N ARG A 99 -12.91 -24.78 -9.20
CA ARG A 99 -13.63 -24.59 -10.48
C ARG A 99 -14.41 -23.27 -10.57
N LEU A 100 -14.28 -22.38 -9.58
CA LEU A 100 -14.83 -21.02 -9.69
C LEU A 100 -14.01 -20.25 -10.73
N VAL A 101 -14.54 -20.18 -11.95
CA VAL A 101 -14.07 -19.22 -12.95
C VAL A 101 -14.42 -17.84 -12.42
N GLY A 102 -13.42 -17.15 -11.88
CA GLY A 102 -13.59 -15.74 -11.55
C GLY A 102 -13.98 -15.01 -12.82
N ALA A 103 -14.95 -14.09 -12.73
CA ALA A 103 -14.93 -12.94 -13.62
C ALA A 103 -13.55 -12.31 -13.41
N ARG A 104 -12.60 -12.66 -14.29
CA ARG A 104 -11.30 -12.03 -14.32
C ARG A 104 -11.67 -10.59 -14.63
N ALA A 105 -11.68 -9.74 -13.60
CA ALA A 105 -11.64 -8.31 -13.85
C ALA A 105 -10.53 -8.15 -14.87
N ILE A 106 -10.86 -7.55 -16.02
CA ILE A 106 -9.86 -7.24 -17.06
C ILE A 106 -8.68 -6.71 -16.27
N ARG A 107 -7.60 -7.49 -16.27
CA ARG A 107 -6.41 -7.15 -15.51
C ARG A 107 -5.86 -5.99 -16.30
N GLN A 108 -6.26 -4.77 -15.94
CA GLN A 108 -5.55 -3.59 -16.40
C GLN A 108 -4.10 -3.90 -16.06
N VAL A 109 -3.28 -3.99 -17.11
CA VAL A 109 -1.86 -4.22 -16.95
C VAL A 109 -1.41 -3.21 -15.91
N PRO A 110 -0.75 -3.64 -14.82
CA PRO A 110 -0.28 -2.71 -13.81
C PRO A 110 0.46 -1.58 -14.52
N GLN A 111 0.00 -0.34 -14.36
CA GLN A 111 0.72 0.80 -14.91
C GLN A 111 2.01 0.95 -14.09
N VAL A 112 3.04 0.26 -14.55
CA VAL A 112 4.42 0.58 -14.21
C VAL A 112 4.69 1.90 -14.94
N LEU A 113 4.83 2.98 -14.19
CA LEU A 113 5.42 4.21 -14.71
C LEU A 113 6.80 3.90 -15.26
N THR A 114 7.14 4.46 -16.42
CA THR A 114 8.55 4.51 -16.86
C THR A 114 9.36 5.39 -15.92
N ALA A 115 10.68 5.23 -15.88
CA ALA A 115 11.56 6.06 -15.06
C ALA A 115 11.41 7.56 -15.38
N ALA A 116 11.20 7.89 -16.66
CA ALA A 116 10.95 9.25 -17.11
C ALA A 116 9.61 9.80 -16.59
N ALA A 117 8.51 9.03 -16.68
CA ALA A 117 7.21 9.44 -16.16
C ALA A 117 7.22 9.58 -14.63
N ALA A 118 7.91 8.68 -13.92
CA ALA A 118 8.10 8.79 -12.48
C ALA A 118 8.90 10.05 -12.10
N ARG A 119 9.93 10.39 -12.89
CA ARG A 119 10.70 11.62 -12.69
C ARG A 119 9.84 12.86 -12.90
N GLN A 120 9.09 12.94 -13.99
CA GLN A 120 8.17 14.04 -14.28
C GLN A 120 7.12 14.24 -13.17
N LEU A 121 6.53 13.15 -12.67
CA LEU A 121 5.62 13.19 -11.51
C LEU A 121 6.29 13.85 -10.30
N LEU A 122 7.45 13.34 -9.92
CA LEU A 122 8.15 13.79 -8.71
C LEU A 122 8.64 15.24 -8.83
N ASP A 123 9.07 15.66 -10.01
CA ASP A 123 9.48 17.04 -10.27
C ASP A 123 8.27 17.98 -10.26
N ALA A 124 7.13 17.55 -10.80
CA ALA A 124 5.88 18.32 -10.77
C ALA A 124 5.31 18.51 -9.37
N VAL A 125 5.53 17.55 -8.44
CA VAL A 125 5.05 17.63 -7.06
C VAL A 125 6.08 18.30 -6.13
N SER A 126 7.38 18.19 -6.42
CA SER A 126 8.43 18.84 -5.64
C SER A 126 8.59 20.33 -5.94
N GLY A 127 8.08 20.80 -7.08
CA GLY A 127 8.27 22.15 -7.61
C GLY A 127 9.67 22.34 -8.21
N PRO A 128 9.86 23.29 -9.14
CA PRO A 128 11.18 23.59 -9.68
C PRO A 128 12.08 24.17 -8.57
N GLY A 129 13.29 23.62 -8.41
CA GLY A 129 14.41 24.34 -7.81
C GLY A 129 14.37 24.58 -6.29
N GLN A 130 14.72 23.56 -5.50
CA GLN A 130 15.42 23.79 -4.22
C GLN A 130 16.89 24.19 -4.49
N ALA A 131 17.10 25.28 -5.22
CA ALA A 131 18.37 25.99 -5.24
C ALA A 131 18.37 27.03 -4.09
N PRO A 132 19.45 27.20 -3.32
CA PRO A 132 19.52 28.24 -2.31
C PRO A 132 19.43 29.61 -3.00
N GLY A 133 18.34 30.35 -2.78
CA GLY A 133 18.16 31.71 -3.29
C GLY A 133 17.07 31.92 -4.35
N ASP A 134 16.36 30.87 -4.78
CA ASP A 134 15.30 31.04 -5.77
C ASP A 134 13.95 31.43 -5.11
N GLN A 135 13.38 32.56 -5.54
CA GLN A 135 12.09 33.09 -5.08
C GLN A 135 10.89 32.31 -5.65
N SER A 136 11.13 31.26 -6.45
CA SER A 136 10.14 30.35 -7.05
C SER A 136 9.39 29.42 -6.07
N ALA A 137 9.62 29.57 -4.76
CA ALA A 137 9.01 28.80 -3.68
C ALA A 137 7.46 28.88 -3.58
N GLU A 138 6.81 29.64 -4.45
CA GLU A 138 5.35 29.74 -4.61
C GLU A 138 4.69 28.57 -5.35
N GLN A 139 5.45 27.67 -5.98
CA GLN A 139 4.88 26.67 -6.90
C GLN A 139 4.79 25.23 -6.37
N VAL A 140 4.86 25.01 -5.05
CA VAL A 140 4.58 23.67 -4.50
C VAL A 140 3.06 23.44 -4.46
N ARG A 141 2.57 22.59 -5.37
CA ARG A 141 1.13 22.37 -5.58
C ARG A 141 0.54 21.58 -4.41
N HIS A 142 -0.44 22.15 -3.73
CA HIS A 142 -1.28 21.41 -2.79
C HIS A 142 -2.43 20.70 -3.53
N PHE A 143 -2.60 19.40 -3.31
CA PHE A 143 -3.52 18.57 -4.08
C PHE A 143 -4.82 18.18 -3.36
N THR A 144 -5.05 18.60 -2.12
CA THR A 144 -6.37 18.40 -1.49
C THR A 144 -7.13 19.71 -1.47
N GLY A 145 -8.38 19.69 -1.95
CA GLY A 145 -9.21 20.89 -2.00
C GLY A 145 -9.34 21.56 -0.64
N ALA A 146 -9.33 22.89 -0.68
CA ALA A 146 -9.45 23.75 0.48
C ALA A 146 -10.71 23.41 1.30
N ARG A 147 -10.55 23.17 2.59
CA ARG A 147 -11.59 23.38 3.60
C ARG A 147 -11.54 24.86 4.02
N PRO A 148 -12.68 25.58 4.00
CA PRO A 148 -12.69 26.99 4.36
C PRO A 148 -12.16 27.20 5.80
N GLY A 149 -11.31 28.24 5.98
CA GLY A 149 -10.80 28.69 7.28
C GLY A 149 -9.26 28.68 7.40
N ARG A 150 -8.60 27.50 7.29
CA ARG A 150 -7.14 27.36 7.47
C ARG A 150 -6.34 27.32 6.16
N ASP A 151 -7.04 27.18 5.03
CA ASP A 151 -6.43 27.05 3.70
C ASP A 151 -6.16 28.37 3.00
N ASP A 152 -6.59 29.49 3.59
CA ASP A 152 -6.31 30.83 3.08
C ASP A 152 -4.89 31.31 3.45
N ASP A 153 -4.26 30.66 4.44
CA ASP A 153 -2.88 30.92 4.83
C ASP A 153 -1.89 30.30 3.82
N ALA A 154 -1.16 31.17 3.11
CA ALA A 154 -0.13 30.79 2.16
C ALA A 154 0.96 29.89 2.76
N ALA A 155 1.30 30.09 4.04
CA ALA A 155 2.30 29.29 4.74
C ALA A 155 1.79 27.86 4.97
N VAL A 156 0.51 27.70 5.34
CA VAL A 156 -0.13 26.38 5.50
C VAL A 156 -0.18 25.63 4.16
N ARG A 157 -0.57 26.31 3.06
CA ARG A 157 -0.56 25.71 1.72
C ARG A 157 0.84 25.23 1.32
N ARG A 158 1.86 26.07 1.55
CA ARG A 158 3.26 25.72 1.28
C ARG A 158 3.73 24.53 2.10
N ALA A 159 3.37 24.48 3.39
CA ALA A 159 3.68 23.34 4.25
C ALA A 159 3.06 22.03 3.73
N LEU A 160 1.79 22.08 3.31
CA LEU A 160 1.11 20.92 2.74
C LEU A 160 1.74 20.49 1.41
N GLY A 161 2.20 21.43 0.58
CA GLY A 161 2.99 21.13 -0.61
C GLY A 161 4.28 20.39 -0.27
N LEU A 162 5.07 20.88 0.69
CA LEU A 162 6.32 20.23 1.13
C LEU A 162 6.07 18.82 1.67
N ARG A 163 4.95 18.61 2.39
CA ARG A 163 4.51 17.29 2.82
C ARG A 163 4.23 16.37 1.64
N ASP A 164 3.49 16.85 0.64
CA ASP A 164 3.08 16.06 -0.51
C ASP A 164 4.31 15.69 -1.39
N ALA A 165 5.27 16.61 -1.54
CA ALA A 165 6.58 16.34 -2.14
C ALA A 165 7.33 15.21 -1.44
N LEU A 166 7.53 15.32 -0.12
CA LEU A 166 8.18 14.28 0.67
C LEU A 166 7.43 12.94 0.58
N MET A 167 6.10 12.98 0.61
CA MET A 167 5.25 11.80 0.50
C MET A 167 5.55 11.01 -0.78
N PHE A 168 5.58 11.67 -1.95
CA PHE A 168 5.85 10.99 -3.21
C PHE A 168 7.31 10.53 -3.32
N GLU A 169 8.26 11.36 -2.88
CA GLU A 169 9.68 11.00 -2.88
C GLU A 169 9.95 9.74 -2.04
N LEU A 170 9.32 9.61 -0.87
CA LEU A 170 9.46 8.39 -0.05
C LEU A 170 8.70 7.21 -0.67
N LEU A 171 7.46 7.39 -1.13
CA LEU A 171 6.66 6.28 -1.70
C LEU A 171 7.34 5.65 -2.92
N TYR A 172 7.91 6.46 -3.80
CA TYR A 172 8.63 5.98 -4.96
C TYR A 172 10.08 5.61 -4.59
N GLY A 173 10.84 6.55 -4.01
CA GLY A 173 12.28 6.42 -3.77
C GLY A 173 12.67 5.44 -2.67
N SER A 174 11.75 4.96 -1.83
CA SER A 174 12.02 3.88 -0.85
C SER A 174 11.06 2.70 -0.98
N GLY A 175 10.13 2.79 -1.93
CA GLY A 175 9.13 1.76 -2.20
C GLY A 175 8.19 1.46 -1.03
N VAL A 176 8.16 2.22 0.07
CA VAL A 176 7.39 1.92 1.30
C VAL A 176 5.87 1.86 1.07
N ARG A 177 5.15 1.12 1.92
CA ARG A 177 3.67 1.07 1.86
C ARG A 177 3.11 2.37 2.42
N VAL A 178 1.91 2.77 1.98
CA VAL A 178 1.21 3.95 2.52
C VAL A 178 1.07 3.88 4.05
N SER A 179 0.75 2.70 4.59
CA SER A 179 0.65 2.52 6.05
C SER A 179 1.99 2.66 6.77
N GLU A 180 3.08 2.23 6.13
CA GLU A 180 4.45 2.37 6.66
C GLU A 180 4.84 3.86 6.66
N LEU A 181 4.64 4.56 5.54
CA LEU A 181 4.86 6.02 5.45
C LEU A 181 4.09 6.80 6.51
N CYS A 182 2.78 6.55 6.63
CA CYS A 182 1.94 7.25 7.60
C CYS A 182 2.33 6.90 9.05
N GLY A 183 2.93 5.73 9.26
CA GLY A 183 3.39 5.22 10.54
C GLY A 183 4.77 5.73 10.97
N LEU A 184 5.54 6.37 10.10
CA LEU A 184 6.89 6.86 10.43
C LEU A 184 6.88 7.93 11.52
N ASP A 185 7.86 7.85 12.39
CA ASP A 185 8.21 8.86 13.37
C ASP A 185 9.51 9.58 13.00
N LEU A 186 9.75 10.74 13.61
CA LEU A 186 10.96 11.53 13.40
C LEU A 186 12.23 10.73 13.70
N GLY A 187 12.20 9.84 14.71
CA GLY A 187 13.31 8.99 15.12
C GLY A 187 13.46 7.69 14.32
N ASP A 188 12.63 7.47 13.29
CA ASP A 188 12.76 6.33 12.37
C ASP A 188 13.67 6.63 11.18
N ILE A 189 14.29 7.81 11.13
CA ILE A 189 15.15 8.25 10.03
C ILE A 189 16.61 8.24 10.50
N ASP A 190 17.45 7.55 9.74
CA ASP A 190 18.90 7.69 9.79
C ASP A 190 19.31 8.59 8.61
N ASP A 191 19.58 9.86 8.89
CA ASP A 191 19.93 10.86 7.88
C ASP A 191 21.33 10.61 7.28
N GLU A 192 22.27 10.09 8.06
CA GLU A 192 23.65 9.81 7.62
C GLU A 192 23.67 8.68 6.60
N ARG A 193 23.00 7.57 6.92
CA ARG A 193 22.92 6.39 6.06
C ARG A 193 21.78 6.47 5.05
N ARG A 194 20.93 7.50 5.16
CA ARG A 194 19.68 7.68 4.41
C ARG A 194 18.84 6.40 4.42
N LEU A 195 18.54 5.90 5.63
CA LEU A 195 17.70 4.72 5.86
C LEU A 195 16.43 5.11 6.62
N LEU A 196 15.30 4.49 6.25
CA LEU A 196 14.06 4.52 7.01
C LEU A 196 13.91 3.21 7.79
N ARG A 197 13.63 3.28 9.08
CA ARG A 197 13.17 2.13 9.85
C ARG A 197 11.65 2.02 9.72
N VAL A 198 11.18 1.01 8.99
CA VAL A 198 9.75 0.79 8.79
C VAL A 198 9.28 -0.45 9.53
N ARG A 199 8.09 -0.35 10.12
CA ARG A 199 7.45 -1.46 10.84
C ARG A 199 6.44 -2.13 9.91
N GLY A 200 6.75 -3.37 9.53
CA GLY A 200 5.87 -4.25 8.78
C GLY A 200 4.77 -4.84 9.65
N LYS A 201 3.89 -5.61 9.02
CA LYS A 201 2.84 -6.30 9.76
C LYS A 201 3.44 -7.44 10.61
N GLY A 202 2.90 -7.62 11.81
CA GLY A 202 3.44 -8.52 12.83
C GLY A 202 4.58 -7.93 13.67
N GLY A 203 4.81 -6.62 13.59
CA GLY A 203 5.82 -5.92 14.41
C GLY A 203 7.26 -6.10 13.93
N ARG A 204 7.45 -6.72 12.76
CA ARG A 204 8.79 -6.88 12.17
C ARG A 204 9.28 -5.55 11.63
N GLU A 205 10.46 -5.14 12.06
CA GLU A 205 11.12 -3.93 11.58
C GLU A 205 12.07 -4.27 10.43
N ARG A 206 12.20 -3.37 9.46
CA ARG A 206 13.25 -3.43 8.44
C ARG A 206 13.76 -2.02 8.13
N SER A 207 15.01 -1.95 7.72
CA SER A 207 15.60 -0.71 7.22
C SER A 207 15.50 -0.68 5.69
N VAL A 208 14.99 0.41 5.12
CA VAL A 208 14.92 0.61 3.67
C VAL A 208 15.66 1.87 3.27
N PRO A 209 16.49 1.84 2.21
CA PRO A 209 17.18 3.03 1.75
C PRO A 209 16.22 4.02 1.10
N PHE A 210 16.58 5.29 1.20
CA PHE A 210 16.03 6.36 0.39
C PHE A 210 17.16 7.18 -0.24
N GLY A 211 16.85 7.87 -1.32
CA GLY A 211 17.85 8.61 -2.08
C GLY A 211 17.94 10.10 -1.78
N VAL A 212 18.86 10.76 -2.47
CA VAL A 212 19.16 12.20 -2.27
C VAL A 212 17.94 13.11 -2.46
N PRO A 213 17.07 12.92 -3.46
CA PRO A 213 15.87 13.74 -3.61
C PRO A 213 14.93 13.67 -2.39
N ALA A 214 14.70 12.47 -1.86
CA ALA A 214 13.93 12.27 -0.64
C ALA A 214 14.59 12.91 0.59
N ALA A 215 15.92 12.86 0.71
CA ALA A 215 16.65 13.52 1.78
C ALA A 215 16.47 15.06 1.76
N ARG A 216 16.49 15.67 0.57
CA ARG A 216 16.24 17.11 0.41
C ARG A 216 14.80 17.48 0.77
N ALA A 217 13.82 16.72 0.26
CA ALA A 217 12.41 16.90 0.60
C ALA A 217 12.16 16.74 2.10
N LEU A 218 12.84 15.78 2.74
CA LEU A 218 12.73 15.52 4.17
C LEU A 218 13.25 16.70 5.00
N ARG A 219 14.40 17.25 4.61
CA ARG A 219 14.96 18.46 5.24
C ARG A 219 13.99 19.62 5.13
N ALA A 220 13.52 19.94 3.92
CA ALA A 220 12.59 21.04 3.68
C ALA A 220 11.28 20.89 4.47
N TRP A 221 10.72 19.67 4.52
CA TRP A 221 9.55 19.38 5.34
C TRP A 221 9.83 19.59 6.83
N ARG A 222 10.93 19.05 7.37
CA ARG A 222 11.27 19.18 8.80
C ARG A 222 11.52 20.62 9.22
N THR A 223 12.17 21.43 8.37
CA THR A 223 12.53 22.82 8.71
C THR A 223 11.39 23.79 8.49
N SER A 224 10.64 23.63 7.39
CA SER A 224 9.78 24.70 6.86
C SER A 224 8.32 24.27 6.66
N GLY A 225 8.00 22.98 6.83
CA GLY A 225 6.64 22.45 6.65
C GLY A 225 6.02 21.97 7.97
N ARG A 226 6.61 20.93 8.57
CA ARG A 226 6.10 20.28 9.78
C ARG A 226 5.86 21.27 10.93
N PRO A 227 6.75 22.23 11.24
CA PRO A 227 6.52 23.17 12.34
C PRO A 227 5.24 24.01 12.20
N LEU A 228 4.83 24.31 10.97
CA LEU A 228 3.60 25.09 10.69
C LEU A 228 2.31 24.29 10.90
N LEU A 229 2.40 22.96 10.83
CA LEU A 229 1.26 22.06 11.01
C LEU A 229 1.25 21.35 12.37
N ALA A 230 2.39 21.33 13.06
CA ALA A 230 2.56 20.65 14.33
C ALA A 230 1.69 21.29 15.43
N VAL A 231 1.12 20.42 16.25
CA VAL A 231 0.30 20.73 17.43
C VAL A 231 0.71 19.78 18.55
N PRO A 232 0.33 20.00 19.82
CA PRO A 232 0.74 19.12 20.92
C PRO A 232 0.44 17.63 20.66
N ARG A 233 -0.72 17.33 20.05
CA ARG A 233 -1.11 15.95 19.68
C ARG A 233 -0.36 15.34 18.48
N SER A 234 0.51 16.09 17.80
CA SER A 234 1.32 15.56 16.69
C SER A 234 2.34 14.52 17.16
N GLY A 235 2.84 14.67 18.39
CA GLY A 235 3.87 13.80 18.95
C GLY A 235 5.09 13.66 18.04
N SER A 236 5.61 12.45 17.94
CA SER A 236 6.76 12.07 17.11
C SER A 236 6.44 11.85 15.64
N ALA A 237 5.17 11.93 15.21
CA ALA A 237 4.77 11.58 13.85
C ALA A 237 5.53 12.42 12.81
N LEU A 238 6.15 11.77 11.83
CA LEU A 238 6.88 12.44 10.75
C LEU A 238 5.91 13.19 9.83
N MET A 239 4.87 12.49 9.37
CA MET A 239 3.89 12.99 8.42
C MET A 239 2.64 13.49 9.14
N LEU A 240 2.27 14.74 8.91
CA LEU A 240 1.10 15.36 9.54
C LEU A 240 -0.02 15.66 8.54
N GLY A 241 -1.26 15.45 8.96
CA GLY A 241 -2.43 15.99 8.29
C GLY A 241 -2.56 17.50 8.51
N GLN A 242 -3.46 18.14 7.77
CA GLN A 242 -3.71 19.59 7.85
C GLN A 242 -4.12 20.06 9.25
N LEU A 243 -4.75 19.20 10.05
CA LEU A 243 -5.13 19.49 11.45
C LEU A 243 -4.03 19.12 12.46
N GLY A 244 -2.82 18.78 11.99
CA GLY A 244 -1.65 18.46 12.80
C GLY A 244 -1.63 17.06 13.44
N GLY A 245 -2.68 16.25 13.27
CA GLY A 245 -2.60 14.81 13.63
C GLY A 245 -1.72 14.03 12.66
N ARG A 246 -1.36 12.79 13.02
CA ARG A 246 -0.68 11.84 12.10
C ARG A 246 -1.45 11.74 10.78
N LEU A 247 -0.73 11.72 9.66
CA LEU A 247 -1.32 11.64 8.33
C LEU A 247 -2.18 10.38 8.17
N ASP A 248 -3.42 10.56 7.69
CA ASP A 248 -4.33 9.46 7.39
C ASP A 248 -4.00 8.85 6.01
N PRO A 249 -3.87 7.51 5.90
CA PRO A 249 -3.70 6.81 4.62
C PRO A 249 -4.73 7.17 3.53
N ARG A 250 -5.93 7.61 3.89
CA ARG A 250 -6.97 8.10 2.96
C ARG A 250 -6.57 9.42 2.32
N THR A 251 -5.87 10.29 3.04
CA THR A 251 -5.35 11.56 2.51
C THR A 251 -4.31 11.31 1.43
N VAL A 252 -3.39 10.37 1.64
CA VAL A 252 -2.40 9.96 0.63
C VAL A 252 -3.08 9.51 -0.66
N ARG A 253 -4.10 8.66 -0.55
CA ARG A 253 -4.87 8.19 -1.72
C ARG A 253 -5.60 9.33 -2.43
N ARG A 254 -6.12 10.30 -1.68
CA ARG A 254 -6.82 11.47 -2.23
C ARG A 254 -5.87 12.41 -2.97
N VAL A 255 -4.69 12.69 -2.41
CA VAL A 255 -3.63 13.47 -3.06
C VAL A 255 -3.27 12.82 -4.41
N LEU A 256 -3.00 11.51 -4.42
CA LEU A 256 -2.69 10.79 -5.65
C LEU A 256 -3.86 10.79 -6.65
N ALA A 257 -5.09 10.57 -6.19
CA ALA A 257 -6.27 10.65 -7.05
C ALA A 257 -6.40 12.03 -7.70
N ARG A 258 -6.12 13.11 -6.96
CA ARG A 258 -6.11 14.46 -7.52
C ARG A 258 -5.00 14.65 -8.56
N CYS A 259 -3.81 14.12 -8.34
CA CYS A 259 -2.75 14.15 -9.37
C CYS A 259 -3.19 13.45 -10.66
N VAL A 260 -3.95 12.35 -10.55
CA VAL A 260 -4.55 11.65 -11.71
C VAL A 260 -5.58 12.54 -12.40
N GLU A 261 -6.51 13.13 -11.65
CA GLU A 261 -7.55 14.03 -12.18
C GLU A 261 -6.96 15.25 -12.91
N LEU A 262 -5.83 15.77 -12.41
CA LEU A 262 -5.11 16.90 -13.01
C LEU A 262 -4.22 16.49 -14.20
N GLY A 263 -4.18 15.22 -14.57
CA GLY A 263 -3.34 14.72 -15.66
C GLY A 263 -1.83 14.77 -15.38
N ILE A 264 -1.43 14.96 -14.12
CA ILE A 264 -0.02 14.96 -13.71
C ILE A 264 0.55 13.54 -13.75
N VAL A 265 -0.31 12.55 -13.52
CA VAL A 265 0.03 11.12 -13.60
C VAL A 265 -0.96 10.34 -14.46
N PRO A 266 -0.54 9.19 -15.02
CA PRO A 266 -1.42 8.32 -15.78
C PRO A 266 -2.67 7.86 -15.00
N THR A 267 -3.77 7.65 -15.73
CA THR A 267 -5.04 7.18 -15.19
C THR A 267 -4.92 5.76 -14.63
N GLY A 268 -5.33 5.56 -13.38
CA GLY A 268 -5.24 4.26 -12.72
C GLY A 268 -3.95 4.03 -11.92
N LEU A 269 -3.06 5.02 -11.85
CA LEU A 269 -1.94 4.97 -10.93
C LEU A 269 -2.43 4.88 -9.47
N THR A 270 -1.90 3.90 -8.73
CA THR A 270 -2.21 3.69 -7.31
C THR A 270 -0.92 3.70 -6.49
N PRO A 271 -0.99 3.79 -5.15
CA PRO A 271 0.22 3.68 -4.33
C PRO A 271 0.95 2.34 -4.50
N HIS A 272 0.21 1.28 -4.86
CA HIS A 272 0.83 0.00 -5.20
C HIS A 272 1.52 0.03 -6.57
N GLY A 273 0.97 0.79 -7.53
CA GLY A 273 1.61 1.06 -8.82
C GLY A 273 2.95 1.77 -8.67
N LEU A 274 3.02 2.82 -7.84
CA LEU A 274 4.28 3.52 -7.52
C LEU A 274 5.34 2.58 -6.93
N ARG A 275 4.94 1.75 -5.96
CA ARG A 275 5.82 0.73 -5.37
C ARG A 275 6.29 -0.31 -6.39
N HIS A 276 5.39 -0.75 -7.27
CA HIS A 276 5.73 -1.70 -8.32
C HIS A 276 6.72 -1.09 -9.32
N SER A 277 6.52 0.17 -9.72
CA SER A 277 7.48 0.93 -10.54
C SER A 277 8.86 1.01 -9.91
N ALA A 278 8.95 1.36 -8.63
CA ALA A 278 10.24 1.40 -7.93
C ALA A 278 10.97 0.05 -8.00
N ALA A 279 10.25 -1.04 -7.79
CA ALA A 279 10.82 -2.39 -7.88
C ALA A 279 11.25 -2.78 -9.29
N THR A 280 10.40 -2.51 -10.29
CA THR A 280 10.72 -2.79 -11.69
C THR A 280 11.96 -2.01 -12.11
N HIS A 281 12.06 -0.72 -11.77
CA HIS A 281 13.22 0.09 -12.11
C HIS A 281 14.50 -0.36 -11.40
N MET A 282 14.42 -0.88 -10.17
CA MET A 282 15.60 -1.50 -9.54
C MET A 282 16.04 -2.75 -10.30
N LEU A 283 15.12 -3.61 -10.74
CA LEU A 283 15.48 -4.78 -11.55
C LEU A 283 16.09 -4.37 -12.90
N GLU A 284 15.49 -3.40 -13.57
CA GLU A 284 15.99 -2.86 -14.84
C GLU A 284 17.36 -2.17 -14.68
N GLY A 285 17.61 -1.53 -13.53
CA GLY A 285 18.90 -0.96 -13.15
C GLY A 285 19.93 -1.99 -12.68
N GLY A 286 19.61 -3.29 -12.76
CA GLY A 286 20.56 -4.38 -12.47
C GLY A 286 20.63 -4.82 -11.01
N ALA A 287 19.69 -4.41 -10.16
CA ALA A 287 19.60 -4.97 -8.81
C ALA A 287 19.18 -6.45 -8.87
N ASP A 288 19.77 -7.26 -8.00
CA ASP A 288 19.38 -8.66 -7.88
C ASP A 288 17.97 -8.80 -7.29
N LEU A 289 17.27 -9.88 -7.65
CA LEU A 289 15.89 -10.12 -7.24
C LEU A 289 15.73 -10.15 -5.71
N ARG A 290 16.76 -10.58 -4.96
CA ARG A 290 16.68 -10.67 -3.50
C ARG A 290 16.74 -9.27 -2.87
N SER A 291 17.62 -8.39 -3.34
CA SER A 291 17.66 -6.99 -2.92
C SER A 291 16.32 -6.29 -3.19
N VAL A 292 15.69 -6.55 -4.33
CA VAL A 292 14.35 -6.01 -4.65
C VAL A 292 13.25 -6.58 -3.75
N GLN A 293 13.30 -7.87 -3.41
CA GLN A 293 12.35 -8.49 -2.47
C GLN A 293 12.47 -7.92 -1.06
N GLU A 294 13.71 -7.68 -0.59
CA GLU A 294 14.00 -7.09 0.72
C GLU A 294 13.56 -5.62 0.78
N PHE A 295 13.87 -4.84 -0.27
CA PHE A 295 13.37 -3.47 -0.47
C PHE A 295 11.83 -3.43 -0.36
N LEU A 296 11.15 -4.38 -0.99
CA LEU A 296 9.71 -4.56 -0.93
C LEU A 296 9.20 -5.31 0.30
N GLY A 297 10.01 -5.67 1.28
CA GLY A 297 9.57 -6.33 2.51
C GLY A 297 8.60 -7.49 2.28
N HIS A 298 8.87 -8.34 1.28
CA HIS A 298 8.12 -9.57 1.02
C HIS A 298 8.79 -10.72 1.78
N ALA A 299 8.20 -11.11 2.92
CA ALA A 299 8.76 -12.14 3.80
C ALA A 299 8.39 -13.59 3.43
N ASN A 300 7.66 -13.85 2.33
CA ASN A 300 7.18 -15.20 2.02
C ASN A 300 7.70 -15.72 0.67
N LEU A 301 8.54 -16.76 0.75
CA LEU A 301 9.14 -17.51 -0.35
C LEU A 301 8.26 -18.73 -0.64
N ALA A 302 7.73 -18.86 -1.86
CA ALA A 302 7.33 -20.17 -2.36
C ALA A 302 8.50 -20.78 -3.14
N THR A 303 9.12 -21.75 -2.49
CA THR A 303 9.96 -22.85 -2.99
C THR A 303 11.30 -22.53 -3.66
N THR A 304 12.34 -22.79 -2.85
CA THR A 304 13.60 -23.49 -3.19
C THR A 304 14.60 -22.74 -4.06
N GLN A 305 15.30 -21.76 -3.48
CA GLN A 305 16.63 -21.39 -3.94
C GLN A 305 17.56 -20.97 -2.78
N ILE A 306 18.80 -21.42 -2.88
CA ILE A 306 19.96 -21.24 -2.01
C ILE A 306 20.37 -19.75 -1.97
N TYR A 307 19.83 -18.82 -1.16
CA TYR A 307 20.37 -17.43 -1.18
C TYR A 307 20.33 -16.66 0.15
N THR A 308 21.42 -15.92 0.37
CA THR A 308 22.02 -15.31 1.57
C THR A 308 21.27 -14.10 2.15
N HIS A 309 21.46 -13.81 3.46
CA HIS A 309 20.98 -12.58 4.10
C HIS A 309 21.49 -11.31 3.39
N VAL A 310 20.58 -10.38 3.08
CA VAL A 310 20.94 -9.04 2.55
C VAL A 310 21.05 -8.08 3.74
N THR A 311 22.24 -7.54 3.98
CA THR A 311 22.45 -6.51 5.00
C THR A 311 21.93 -5.16 4.52
N PRO A 312 21.58 -4.22 5.42
CA PRO A 312 21.16 -2.86 5.04
C PRO A 312 22.17 -2.16 4.12
N GLU A 313 23.47 -2.40 4.31
CA GLU A 313 24.56 -1.83 3.51
C GLU A 313 24.56 -2.40 2.09
N ARG A 314 24.31 -3.71 1.93
CA ARG A 314 24.17 -4.33 0.60
C ARG A 314 22.92 -3.87 -0.11
N LEU A 315 21.80 -3.78 0.60
CA LEU A 315 20.56 -3.24 0.06
C LEU A 315 20.73 -1.78 -0.38
N ARG A 316 21.50 -1.00 0.39
CA ARG A 316 21.86 0.37 0.06
C ARG A 316 22.70 0.44 -1.22
N ALA A 317 23.76 -0.36 -1.32
CA ALA A 317 24.59 -0.39 -2.53
C ALA A 317 23.78 -0.78 -3.78
N ALA A 318 22.91 -1.79 -3.67
CA ALA A 318 22.02 -2.19 -4.76
C ALA A 318 21.04 -1.07 -5.15
N PHE A 319 20.51 -0.33 -4.16
CA PHE A 319 19.68 0.85 -4.40
C PHE A 319 20.44 1.97 -5.10
N ASP A 320 21.63 2.32 -4.60
CA ASP A 320 22.45 3.39 -5.16
C ASP A 320 22.91 3.08 -6.59
N GLN A 321 23.15 1.80 -6.91
CA GLN A 321 23.49 1.33 -8.24
C GLN A 321 22.31 1.39 -9.22
N ALA A 322 21.12 0.97 -8.79
CA ALA A 322 20.05 0.57 -9.71
C ALA A 322 18.82 1.48 -9.70
N HIS A 323 18.56 2.23 -8.62
CA HIS A 323 17.33 3.00 -8.51
C HIS A 323 17.46 4.39 -9.16
N PRO A 324 16.51 4.84 -10.02
CA PRO A 324 16.58 6.14 -10.72
C PRO A 324 16.58 7.41 -9.87
N ARG A 325 16.48 7.25 -8.54
CA ARG A 325 16.37 8.29 -7.52
C ARG A 325 17.34 8.05 -6.35
N ALA A 326 18.40 7.27 -6.56
CA ALA A 326 19.49 7.08 -5.61
C ALA A 326 20.03 8.42 -5.05
#